data_AF-A0A9E2PWJ2-F1
#
_entry.id   AF-A0A9E2PWJ2-F1
#
_cell.length_a   1.000
_cell.length_b   1.000
_cell.length_c   1.000
_cell.angle_alpha   90.00
_cell.angle_beta   90.00
_cell.angle_gamma   90.00
#
_symmetry.space_group_name_H-M   'P 1'
#
loop_
_entity.id
_entity.type
_entity.pdbx_description
1 polymer ?
#
loop_
_entity_poly.entity_id
_entity_poly.type
_entity_poly.pdbx_seq_one_letter_code
_entity_poly.pdbx_strand_id
1 'polypeptide(L)'
;MRILIHGINYAPEFVGIGRYTGELGAWLRSRGHAVTVLAAPPYYPAWRVPAAYRRPAWRREWLDGVEVLRAPLYTPARVTG
;
A
#
# COMPACT_ATOMS: atom_id res chain seq x y z
N MET A 1 2.84 -17.34 -11.71
CA MET A 1 3.64 -17.31 -10.46
C MET A 1 2.84 -16.65 -9.35
N ARG A 2 3.16 -16.93 -8.08
CA ARG A 2 2.63 -16.21 -6.91
C ARG A 2 3.71 -15.27 -6.40
N ILE A 3 3.42 -13.98 -6.33
CA ILE A 3 4.38 -12.93 -5.97
C ILE A 3 3.84 -12.16 -4.76
N LEU A 4 4.67 -11.97 -3.75
CA LEU A 4 4.42 -11.08 -2.63
C LEU A 4 5.28 -9.83 -2.78
N ILE A 5 4.66 -8.65 -2.83
CA ILE A 5 5.33 -7.37 -2.68
C ILE A 5 5.18 -6.94 -1.21
N HIS A 6 6.28 -6.76 -0.51
CA HIS A 6 6.29 -6.35 0.90
C HIS A 6 7.01 -5.03 1.06
N GLY A 7 6.31 -4.04 1.63
CA GLY A 7 6.87 -2.72 1.91
C GLY A 7 5.80 -1.77 2.42
N ILE A 8 6.19 -0.72 3.13
CA ILE A 8 5.23 0.17 3.81
C ILE A 8 4.53 1.16 2.87
N ASN A 9 5.03 1.35 1.64
CA ASN A 9 4.48 2.29 0.67
C ASN A 9 3.87 1.56 -0.53
N TYR A 10 2.61 1.87 -0.81
CA TYR A 10 1.86 1.33 -1.96
C TYR A 10 0.77 2.32 -2.39
N ALA A 11 0.24 2.17 -3.61
CA ALA A 11 -0.95 2.89 -4.06
C ALA A 11 -2.03 2.88 -2.95
N PRO A 12 -2.80 3.94 -2.69
CA PRO A 12 -2.98 5.14 -3.51
C PRO A 12 -1.98 6.27 -3.25
N GLU A 13 -0.84 6.01 -2.61
CA GLU A 13 0.22 7.02 -2.51
C GLU A 13 0.69 7.43 -3.90
N PHE A 14 0.55 8.72 -4.23
CA PHE A 14 0.72 9.24 -5.59
C PHE A 14 2.16 9.64 -5.94
N VAL A 15 3.08 9.52 -4.97
CA VAL A 15 4.50 9.92 -5.10
C VAL A 15 5.43 8.81 -4.60
N GLY A 16 6.67 8.85 -5.10
CA GLY A 16 7.76 8.01 -4.62
C GLY A 16 7.47 6.51 -4.73
N ILE A 17 7.90 5.76 -3.72
CA ILE A 17 7.84 4.30 -3.69
C ILE A 17 6.40 3.80 -3.92
N GLY A 18 5.41 4.43 -3.29
CA GLY A 18 4.02 3.96 -3.36
C GLY A 18 3.44 3.98 -4.77
N ARG A 19 3.83 4.95 -5.60
CA ARG A 19 3.44 4.99 -7.02
C ARG A 19 4.10 3.86 -7.80
N TYR A 20 5.42 3.72 -7.68
CA TYR A 20 6.17 2.70 -8.43
C TYR A 20 5.78 1.28 -8.04
N THR A 21 5.57 1.01 -6.75
CA THR A 21 5.14 -0.32 -6.28
C THR A 21 3.70 -0.61 -6.71
N GLY A 22 2.82 0.40 -6.71
CA GLY A 22 1.47 0.32 -7.26
C GLY A 22 1.48 -0.10 -8.73
N GLU A 23 2.16 0.68 -9.58
CA GLU A 23 2.29 0.43 -11.02
C GLU A 23 2.96 -0.93 -11.31
N LEU A 24 3.99 -1.30 -10.55
CA LEU A 24 4.63 -2.63 -10.66
C LEU A 24 3.66 -3.77 -10.34
N GLY A 25 2.88 -3.64 -9.26
CA GLY A 25 1.90 -4.66 -8.87
C GLY A 25 0.83 -4.85 -9.95
N ALA A 26 0.27 -3.75 -10.44
CA ALA A 26 -0.70 -3.77 -11.54
C ALA A 26 -0.10 -4.36 -12.81
N TRP A 27 1.14 -3.98 -13.16
CA TRP A 27 1.84 -4.52 -14.31
C TRP A 27 2.05 -6.03 -14.20
N LEU A 28 2.59 -6.53 -13.08
CA LEU A 28 2.74 -7.98 -12.83
C LEU A 28 1.40 -8.71 -12.90
N ARG A 29 0.33 -8.12 -12.36
CA ARG A 29 -1.02 -8.69 -12.43
C ARG A 29 -1.53 -8.80 -13.87
N SER A 30 -1.24 -7.80 -14.70
CA SER A 30 -1.60 -7.81 -16.14
C SER A 30 -0.82 -8.85 -16.95
N ARG A 31 0.36 -9.27 -16.47
CA ARG A 31 1.14 -10.37 -17.04
C ARG A 31 0.67 -11.77 -16.63
N GLY A 32 -0.42 -11.86 -15.86
CA GLY A 32 -1.02 -13.13 -15.43
C GLY A 32 -0.43 -13.71 -14.13
N HIS A 33 0.37 -12.92 -13.40
CA HIS A 33 0.83 -13.33 -12.08
C HIS A 33 -0.25 -13.12 -11.01
N ALA A 34 -0.29 -14.01 -10.01
CA ALA A 34 -1.05 -13.79 -8.79
C ALA A 34 -0.20 -12.91 -7.86
N VAL A 35 -0.62 -11.68 -7.64
CA VAL A 35 0.13 -10.68 -6.87
C VAL A 35 -0.65 -10.35 -5.60
N THR A 36 0.03 -10.47 -4.47
CA THR A 36 -0.43 -9.98 -3.17
C THR A 36 0.56 -8.93 -2.67
N VAL A 37 0.06 -7.88 -2.03
CA VAL A 37 0.85 -6.81 -1.45
C VAL A 37 0.58 -6.76 0.05
N LEU A 38 1.63 -6.66 0.86
CA LEU A 38 1.52 -6.30 2.28
C LEU A 38 2.13 -4.92 2.48
N ALA A 39 1.29 -3.95 2.84
CA ALA A 39 1.70 -2.55 2.99
C ALA A 39 1.01 -1.85 4.16
N ALA A 40 1.48 -0.65 4.50
CA ALA A 40 0.76 0.20 5.44
C ALA A 40 -0.49 0.82 4.78
N PRO A 41 -1.45 1.32 5.55
CA PRO A 41 -2.35 2.37 5.10
C PRO A 41 -1.59 3.49 4.39
N PRO A 42 -2.17 4.15 3.36
CA PRO A 42 -1.53 5.33 2.78
C PRO A 42 -1.31 6.37 3.88
N TYR A 43 -0.09 6.87 4.01
CA TYR A 43 0.25 7.88 5.01
C TYR A 43 1.20 8.94 4.44
N TYR A 44 2.03 8.57 3.45
CA TYR A 44 2.97 9.45 2.77
C TYR A 44 2.29 10.14 1.57
N PRO A 45 2.62 11.41 1.25
CA PRO A 45 3.61 12.29 1.87
C PRO A 45 3.08 13.09 3.07
N ALA A 46 1.79 12.97 3.39
CA ALA A 46 1.14 13.80 4.40
C ALA A 46 1.54 13.46 5.85
N TRP A 47 2.32 12.39 6.06
CA TRP A 47 2.60 11.82 7.38
C TRP A 47 1.34 11.62 8.21
N ARG A 48 0.27 11.15 7.56
CA ARG A 48 -1.05 11.03 8.19
C ARG A 48 -1.90 9.98 7.49
N VAL A 49 -2.41 9.03 8.26
CA VAL A 49 -3.38 8.04 7.79
C VAL A 49 -4.77 8.69 7.59
N PRO A 50 -5.36 8.64 6.37
CA PRO A 50 -6.69 9.13 6.09
C PRO A 50 -7.76 8.46 6.94
N ALA A 51 -8.86 9.16 7.23
CA ALA A 51 -9.94 8.65 8.07
C ALA A 51 -10.49 7.29 7.58
N ALA A 52 -10.60 7.12 6.26
CA ALA A 52 -11.03 5.87 5.61
C ALA A 52 -10.16 4.65 5.95
N TYR A 53 -8.91 4.85 6.36
CA TYR A 53 -7.98 3.78 6.70
C TYR A 53 -7.71 3.63 8.21
N ARG A 54 -8.34 4.45 9.07
CA ARG A 54 -8.13 4.37 10.53
C ARG A 54 -8.81 3.16 11.17
N ARG A 55 -9.96 2.74 10.63
CA ARG A 55 -10.74 1.59 11.13
C ARG A 55 -11.38 0.81 9.97
N PRO A 56 -11.33 -0.53 9.97
CA PRO A 56 -10.50 -1.37 10.84
C PRO A 56 -8.99 -1.13 10.57
N ALA A 57 -8.14 -1.38 11.58
CA ALA A 57 -6.70 -1.14 11.49
C ALA A 57 -6.01 -2.09 10.48
N TRP A 58 -6.50 -3.33 10.41
CA TRP A 58 -6.17 -4.29 9.37
C TRP A 58 -7.25 -4.24 8.30
N ARG A 59 -6.85 -4.17 7.04
CA ARG A 59 -7.78 -4.10 5.90
C ARG A 59 -7.27 -4.98 4.78
N ARG A 60 -8.19 -5.59 4.05
CA ARG A 60 -7.93 -6.21 2.75
C ARG A 60 -8.71 -5.45 1.69
N GLU A 61 -8.06 -5.13 0.59
CA GLU A 61 -8.67 -4.45 -0.56
C GLU A 61 -8.07 -4.96 -1.87
N TRP A 62 -8.69 -4.60 -2.99
CA TRP A 62 -8.18 -4.95 -4.32
C TRP A 62 -8.00 -3.68 -5.14
N LEU A 63 -6.79 -3.52 -5.69
CA LEU A 63 -6.43 -2.41 -6.56
C LEU A 63 -5.88 -2.99 -7.86
N ASP A 64 -6.46 -2.65 -9.01
CA ASP A 64 -6.04 -3.14 -10.33
C ASP A 64 -5.90 -4.68 -10.42
N GLY A 65 -6.75 -5.40 -9.69
CA GLY A 65 -6.74 -6.86 -9.62
C GLY A 65 -5.66 -7.47 -8.71
N VAL A 66 -4.87 -6.64 -8.01
CA VAL A 66 -3.89 -7.02 -6.99
C VAL A 66 -4.57 -7.07 -5.62
N GLU A 67 -4.35 -8.13 -4.85
CA GLU A 67 -4.80 -8.19 -3.45
C GLU A 67 -3.85 -7.36 -2.58
N VAL A 68 -4.39 -6.42 -1.82
CA VAL A 68 -3.62 -5.54 -0.94
C VAL A 68 -4.06 -5.74 0.50
N LEU A 69 -3.12 -6.19 1.33
CA LEU A 69 -3.26 -6.35 2.77
C LEU A 69 -2.63 -5.13 3.44
N ARG A 70 -3.45 -4.38 4.19
CA ARG A 70 -3.05 -3.23 4.97
C ARG A 70 -2.79 -3.64 6.41
N ALA A 71 -1.55 -3.47 6.84
CA ALA A 71 -1.13 -3.63 8.22
C ALA A 71 -0.93 -2.26 8.87
N PRO A 72 -1.41 -2.03 10.11
CA PRO A 72 -1.25 -0.74 10.77
C PRO A 72 0.22 -0.37 10.94
N LEU A 73 0.54 0.90 10.68
CA LEU A 73 1.86 1.49 10.85
C LEU A 73 1.76 2.64 11.85
N TYR A 74 2.73 2.75 12.75
CA TYR A 74 2.86 3.93 13.60
C TYR A 74 3.21 5.15 12.73
N THR A 75 2.37 6.18 12.78
CA THR A 75 2.66 7.47 12.16
C THR A 75 2.72 8.52 13.26
N PRO A 76 3.88 9.17 13.50
CA PRO A 76 4.02 10.15 14.57
C PRO A 76 3.15 11.38 14.31
N ALA A 77 2.60 11.97 15.37
CA ALA A 77 1.82 13.22 15.28
C ALA A 77 2.70 14.43 14.90
N ARG A 78 4.00 14.36 15.20
CA ARG A 78 5.00 15.38 14.86
C ARG A 78 6.25 14.67 14.33
N VAL A 79 6.59 14.94 13.07
CA VAL A 79 7.83 14.44 12.46
C VAL A 79 8.97 15.35 12.90
N THR A 80 9.98 14.78 13.55
CA THR A 80 11.25 15.44 13.85
C THR A 80 12.31 14.78 12.98
N GLY A 81 12.98 15.58 12.14
CA GLY A 81 14.08 15.12 11.29
C GLY A 81 15.37 14.94 12.06
#